data_AF-A0A843DAN0-F1
#
_entry.id   AF-A0A843DAN0-F1
#
_cell.length_a   1.000
_cell.length_b   1.000
_cell.length_c   1.000
_cell.angle_alpha   90.00
_cell.angle_beta   90.00
_cell.angle_gamma   90.00
#
_symmetry.space_group_name_H-M   'P 1'
#
loop_
_entity.id
_entity.type
_entity.pdbx_description
1 polymer ?
#
loop_
_entity_poly.entity_id
_entity_poly.type
_entity_poly.pdbx_seq_one_letter_code
_entity_poly.pdbx_strand_id
1 'polypeptide(L)'
;MPDCKVCVDAGVCKMKTLITAKDNGMGMVELDIKSDCPYILKFSWKLEPVSPYAEVEAEFYKSEIYKLAQEAPIPHTACPVPGAII
;
A
#
# COMPACT_ATOMS: atom_id res chain seq x y z
N MET A 1 -19.07 -4.98 -0.69
CA MET A 1 -18.46 -5.31 0.62
C MET A 1 -18.29 -4.03 1.43
N PRO A 2 -18.31 -4.04 2.78
CA PRO A 2 -17.94 -2.86 3.56
C PRO A 2 -16.46 -2.51 3.34
N ASP A 3 -16.13 -1.22 3.32
CA ASP A 3 -14.75 -0.75 3.15
C ASP A 3 -13.87 -1.25 4.31
N CYS A 4 -12.71 -1.82 3.99
CA CYS A 4 -11.72 -2.29 4.97
C CYS A 4 -10.73 -1.16 5.28
N LYS A 5 -10.33 -1.02 6.55
CA LYS A 5 -9.41 0.04 6.98
C LYS A 5 -8.29 -0.53 7.84
N VAL A 6 -7.07 -0.08 7.57
CA VAL A 6 -5.88 -0.41 8.35
C VAL A 6 -5.15 0.87 8.72
N CYS A 7 -4.83 1.02 10.00
CA CYS A 7 -3.94 2.07 10.50
C CYS A 7 -2.56 1.49 10.75
N VAL A 8 -1.55 2.04 10.09
CA VAL A 8 -0.16 1.64 10.23
C VAL A 8 0.59 2.71 11.03
N ASP A 9 1.08 2.33 12.20
CA ASP A 9 1.97 3.15 13.02
C ASP A 9 3.42 2.71 12.74
N ALA A 10 4.11 3.43 11.85
CA ALA A 10 5.40 2.97 11.33
C ALA A 10 6.51 3.10 12.38
N GLY A 11 6.97 2.00 12.96
CA GLY A 11 7.98 2.02 14.02
C GLY A 11 9.30 2.68 13.63
N VAL A 12 9.71 2.60 12.35
CA VAL A 12 11.01 3.12 11.86
C VAL A 12 11.07 4.65 11.74
N CYS A 13 10.01 5.30 11.27
CA CYS A 13 9.95 6.76 11.08
C CYS A 13 8.93 7.45 11.98
N LYS A 14 8.15 6.70 12.76
CA LYS A 14 7.07 7.16 13.67
C LYS A 14 5.90 7.87 12.98
N MET A 15 5.82 7.80 11.65
CA MET A 15 4.73 8.38 10.87
C MET A 15 3.54 7.42 10.79
N LYS A 16 2.33 7.97 10.72
CA LYS A 16 1.10 7.19 10.62
C LYS A 16 0.58 7.16 9.19
N THR A 17 -0.03 6.05 8.82
CA THR A 17 -0.71 5.89 7.54
C THR A 17 -2.06 5.22 7.75
N LEU A 18 -3.13 5.79 7.22
CA LEU A 18 -4.43 5.16 7.09
C LEU A 18 -4.60 4.67 5.66
N ILE A 19 -4.86 3.37 5.51
CA ILE A 19 -5.16 2.70 4.25
C ILE A 19 -6.65 2.33 4.29
N THR A 20 -7.40 2.74 3.28
CA THR A 20 -8.80 2.31 3.08
C THR A 20 -8.88 1.54 1.77
N ALA A 21 -9.29 0.28 1.85
CA ALA A 21 -9.47 -0.61 0.73
C ALA A 21 -10.96 -0.73 0.37
N LYS A 22 -11.29 -0.52 -0.90
CA LYS A 22 -12.65 -0.56 -1.41
C LYS A 22 -12.72 -1.42 -2.67
N ASP A 23 -13.63 -2.38 -2.67
CA ASP A 23 -13.98 -3.14 -3.87
C ASP A 23 -14.65 -2.21 -4.87
N ASN A 24 -14.13 -2.17 -6.10
CA ASN A 24 -14.67 -1.34 -7.17
C ASN A 24 -15.81 -2.00 -7.96
N GLY A 25 -16.21 -3.22 -7.58
CA GLY A 25 -17.29 -3.98 -8.22
C GLY A 25 -16.87 -4.75 -9.48
N MET A 26 -15.59 -4.66 -9.87
CA MET A 26 -15.00 -5.38 -11.00
C MET A 26 -14.01 -6.48 -10.55
N GLY A 27 -14.02 -6.82 -9.27
CA GLY A 27 -13.08 -7.79 -8.68
C GLY A 27 -11.68 -7.22 -8.40
N MET A 28 -11.54 -5.89 -8.45
CA MET A 28 -10.31 -5.17 -8.12
C MET A 28 -10.55 -4.30 -6.86
N VAL A 29 -9.46 -3.96 -6.18
CA VAL A 29 -9.47 -3.15 -4.96
C VAL A 29 -8.82 -1.80 -5.23
N GLU A 30 -9.57 -0.73 -4.98
CA GLU A 30 -9.07 0.64 -4.92
C GLU A 30 -8.55 0.96 -3.52
N LEU A 31 -7.42 1.67 -3.44
CA LEU A 31 -6.75 2.01 -2.20
C LEU A 31 -6.72 3.53 -2.03
N ASP A 32 -7.39 4.05 -1.01
CA ASP A 32 -7.22 5.43 -0.53
C ASP A 32 -6.18 5.45 0.59
N ILE A 33 -5.08 6.19 0.39
CA ILE A 33 -3.98 6.30 1.35
C ILE A 33 -3.85 7.73 1.85
N LYS A 34 -3.89 7.88 3.17
CA LYS A 34 -3.57 9.12 3.89
C LYS A 34 -2.38 8.87 4.79
N SER A 35 -1.30 9.61 4.61
CA SER A 35 -0.05 9.38 5.35
C SER A 35 0.61 10.68 5.76
N ASP A 36 1.23 10.65 6.94
CA ASP A 36 2.15 11.71 7.38
C ASP A 36 3.54 11.59 6.70
N CYS A 37 3.81 10.47 6.01
CA CYS A 37 5.07 10.22 5.34
C CYS A 37 5.05 10.73 3.88
N PRO A 38 5.91 11.69 3.50
CA PRO A 38 5.92 12.25 2.15
C PRO A 38 6.33 11.23 1.08
N TYR A 39 7.08 10.18 1.45
CA TYR A 39 7.45 9.10 0.54
C TYR A 39 6.28 8.15 0.27
N ILE A 40 5.45 7.88 1.29
CA ILE A 40 4.23 7.08 1.14
C ILE A 40 3.15 7.86 0.38
N LEU A 41 3.05 9.17 0.59
CA LEU A 41 2.16 10.00 -0.23
C LEU A 41 2.57 9.99 -1.70
N LYS A 42 3.86 10.10 -2.01
CA LYS A 42 4.35 10.00 -3.40
C LYS A 42 4.13 8.60 -4.00
N PHE A 43 4.32 7.56 -3.19
CA PHE A 43 3.98 6.19 -3.56
C PHE A 43 2.50 6.07 -3.93
N SER A 44 1.60 6.64 -3.13
CA SER A 44 0.15 6.50 -3.37
C SER A 44 -0.35 7.21 -4.65
N TRP A 45 0.39 8.19 -5.18
CA TRP A 45 0.03 8.87 -6.43
C TRP A 45 0.13 7.99 -7.68
N LYS A 46 0.82 6.86 -7.58
CA LYS A 46 1.02 5.90 -8.65
C LYS A 46 0.23 4.60 -8.43
N LEU A 47 -0.59 4.53 -7.37
CA LEU A 47 -1.39 3.35 -7.12
C LEU A 47 -2.53 3.27 -8.13
N GLU A 48 -2.61 2.13 -8.78
CA GLU A 48 -3.75 1.71 -9.59
C GLU A 48 -4.58 0.69 -8.81
N PRO A 49 -5.85 0.45 -9.19
CA PRO A 49 -6.63 -0.64 -8.62
C PRO A 49 -5.87 -1.97 -8.74
N VAL A 50 -5.81 -2.73 -7.64
CA VAL A 50 -5.04 -3.98 -7.57
C VAL A 50 -5.94 -5.19 -7.57
N SER A 51 -5.45 -6.31 -8.12
CA SER A 51 -6.08 -7.61 -7.94
C SER A 51 -5.62 -8.18 -6.59
N PRO A 52 -6.52 -8.33 -5.60
CA PRO A 52 -6.12 -8.70 -4.24
C PRO A 52 -5.49 -10.10 -4.19
N TYR A 53 -6.04 -11.05 -4.95
CA TYR A 53 -5.49 -12.42 -5.01
C TYR A 53 -4.14 -12.46 -5.72
N ALA A 54 -3.95 -11.64 -6.76
CA ALA A 54 -2.66 -11.59 -7.44
C ALA A 54 -1.55 -11.05 -6.54
N GLU A 55 -1.82 -10.02 -5.71
CA GLU A 55 -0.82 -9.45 -4.80
C GLU A 55 -0.48 -10.38 -3.64
N VAL A 56 -1.47 -11.02 -3.01
CA VAL A 56 -1.22 -11.90 -1.84
C VAL A 56 -0.51 -13.21 -2.23
N GLU A 57 -0.72 -13.70 -3.45
CA GLU A 57 -0.09 -14.93 -3.96
C GLU A 57 1.23 -14.67 -4.70
N ALA A 58 1.57 -13.41 -4.98
CA ALA A 58 2.78 -13.08 -5.72
C ALA A 58 4.04 -13.42 -4.92
N GLU A 59 5.09 -13.85 -5.63
CA GLU A 59 6.44 -13.80 -5.09
C GLU A 59 6.80 -12.33 -4.77
N PHE A 60 7.57 -12.12 -3.70
CA PHE A 60 7.88 -10.79 -3.17
C PHE A 60 8.33 -9.77 -4.23
N TYR A 61 9.21 -10.19 -5.14
CA TYR A 61 9.77 -9.34 -6.20
C TYR A 61 8.85 -9.16 -7.42
N LYS A 62 7.73 -9.90 -7.47
CA LYS A 62 6.73 -9.83 -8.54
C LYS A 62 5.51 -8.99 -8.17
N SER A 63 5.25 -8.74 -6.88
CA SER A 63 4.18 -7.84 -6.40
C SER A 63 4.31 -6.44 -7.00
N GLU A 64 3.21 -5.89 -7.52
CA GLU A 64 3.18 -4.53 -8.03
C GLU A 64 3.32 -3.50 -6.91
N ILE A 65 2.78 -3.80 -5.72
CA ILE A 65 2.95 -2.98 -4.53
C ILE A 65 4.43 -2.85 -4.14
N TYR A 66 5.18 -3.96 -4.10
CA TYR A 66 6.61 -3.90 -3.76
C TYR A 66 7.48 -3.29 -4.86
N LYS A 67 7.15 -3.52 -6.15
CA LYS A 67 7.82 -2.81 -7.27
C LYS A 67 7.60 -1.31 -7.16
N LEU A 68 6.37 -0.89 -6.89
CA LEU A 68 6.06 0.52 -6.72
C LEU A 68 6.78 1.13 -5.50
N ALA A 69 6.94 0.36 -4.42
CA ALA A 69 7.69 0.76 -3.24
C ALA A 69 9.20 0.88 -3.50
N GLN A 70 9.72 0.18 -4.51
CA GLN A 70 11.08 0.34 -5.00
C GLN A 70 11.23 1.60 -5.88
N GLU A 71 10.22 1.92 -6.70
CA GLU A 71 10.23 3.11 -7.55
C GLU A 71 10.00 4.43 -6.80
N ALA A 72 9.03 4.44 -5.88
CA ALA A 72 8.87 5.52 -4.94
C ALA A 72 10.00 5.35 -3.91
N PRO A 73 10.99 6.25 -3.82
CA PRO A 73 12.21 6.00 -3.06
C PRO A 73 11.94 6.06 -1.54
N ILE A 74 11.24 5.05 -1.01
CA ILE A 74 10.96 4.88 0.41
C ILE A 74 12.32 4.62 1.07
N PRO A 75 12.80 5.51 1.95
CA PRO A 75 14.18 5.49 2.42
C PRO A 75 14.47 4.35 3.41
N HIS A 76 13.44 3.69 3.93
CA HIS A 76 13.56 2.65 4.92
C HIS A 76 13.10 1.32 4.34
N THR A 77 14.02 0.37 4.23
CA THR A 77 13.71 -1.03 3.89
C THR A 77 12.74 -1.65 4.90
N ALA A 78 12.76 -1.19 6.15
CA ALA A 78 11.85 -1.61 7.22
C ALA A 78 10.49 -0.88 7.21
N CYS A 79 10.14 -0.12 6.17
CA CYS A 79 8.83 0.52 6.11
C CYS A 79 7.71 -0.53 6.07
N PRO A 80 6.78 -0.55 7.03
CA PRO A 80 5.74 -1.57 7.06
C PRO A 80 4.60 -1.30 6.09
N VAL A 81 4.51 -0.08 5.54
CA VAL A 81 3.33 0.36 4.76
C VAL A 81 3.11 -0.47 3.50
N PRO A 82 4.12 -0.76 2.64
CA PRO A 82 3.89 -1.61 1.47
C PRO A 82 3.36 -3.00 1.84
N GLY A 83 3.89 -3.61 2.90
CA GLY A 83 3.41 -4.91 3.37
C GLY A 83 2.05 -4.86 4.07
N ALA A 84 1.60 -3.71 4.55
CA ALA A 84 0.28 -3.53 5.16
C ALA A 84 -0.83 -3.23 4.12
N ILE A 85 -0.46 -2.96 2.87
CA ILE A 85 -1.40 -2.80 1.76
C ILE A 85 -1.91 -4.16 1.25
N ILE A 86 -1.06 -5.18 1.31
CA ILE A 86 -1.33 -6.56 0.89
C ILE A 86 -2.01 -7.30 2.06
#